data_AF-A0A6P8R882-F1
#
_entry.id   AF-A0A6P8R882-F1
#
_cell.length_a   1.000
_cell.length_b   1.000
_cell.length_c   1.000
_cell.angle_alpha   90.00
_cell.angle_beta   90.00
_cell.angle_gamma   90.00
#
_symmetry.space_group_name_H-M   'P 1'
#
loop_
_entity.id
_entity.type
_entity.pdbx_description
1 polymer ?
#
loop_
_entity_poly.entity_id
_entity_poly.type
_entity_poly.pdbx_seq_one_letter_code
_entity_poly.pdbx_strand_id
1 'polypeptide(L)'
;MEFEVSDSKIWVKVEFEVSDSEMWVKMEFELLNKVFVHYTGWLLDGTKFDSSRDRKDKFTFDLGKGQVIKAWDIAVATMKNGEICQIICKPEYAYGSSGSPPKIPPNATLAFEVELFEFKGEDLSEDEDGGIIRRIRVKGEGYSKPNDGAVVEIHLEGYCEDRMFDQRDLRFEIGEGESHNIPPGLEKALQQMEKGEECVMFNL
;
A
#
# COMPACT_ATOMS: atom_id res chain seq x y z
N MET A 1 -29.30 28.69 -1.70
CA MET A 1 -27.89 28.91 -2.07
C MET A 1 -27.35 27.51 -2.27
N GLU A 2 -27.32 27.07 -3.53
CA GLU A 2 -26.80 25.78 -3.93
C GLU A 2 -25.28 25.82 -3.69
N PHE A 3 -24.76 24.86 -2.94
CA PHE A 3 -23.32 24.70 -2.76
C PHE A 3 -22.85 23.63 -3.73
N GLU A 4 -21.96 24.01 -4.65
CA GLU A 4 -21.19 23.12 -5.50
C GLU A 4 -20.43 22.11 -4.63
N VAL A 5 -20.53 20.83 -5.00
CA VAL A 5 -19.77 19.73 -4.39
C VAL A 5 -18.33 19.84 -4.88
N SER A 6 -17.41 20.15 -3.97
CA SER A 6 -15.97 20.29 -4.22
C SER A 6 -15.22 19.23 -3.43
N ASP A 7 -14.60 18.28 -4.14
CA ASP A 7 -13.47 17.39 -3.79
C ASP A 7 -13.05 17.32 -2.30
N SER A 8 -13.94 16.84 -1.44
CA SER A 8 -13.66 16.70 -0.01
C SER A 8 -12.88 15.41 0.25
N LYS A 9 -11.55 15.54 0.37
CA LYS A 9 -10.66 14.49 0.88
C LYS A 9 -10.95 14.26 2.36
N ILE A 10 -11.53 13.10 2.69
CA ILE A 10 -11.53 12.57 4.05
C ILE A 10 -10.15 11.95 4.28
N TRP A 11 -9.59 12.05 5.49
CA TRP A 11 -8.42 11.28 5.94
C TRP A 11 -8.83 10.58 7.21
N VAL A 12 -8.54 9.29 7.33
CA VAL A 12 -8.66 8.52 8.58
C VAL A 12 -7.26 8.28 9.11
N LYS A 13 -7.06 8.56 10.39
CA LYS A 13 -5.86 8.16 11.13
C LYS A 13 -6.35 7.32 12.30
N VAL A 14 -5.87 6.09 12.38
CA VAL A 14 -6.06 5.21 13.52
C VAL A 14 -4.70 5.21 14.22
N GLU A 15 -4.60 5.68 15.45
CA GLU A 15 -3.37 5.57 16.26
C GLU A 15 -3.73 4.91 17.59
N PHE A 16 -2.87 4.00 18.06
CA PHE A 16 -2.91 3.46 19.42
C PHE A 16 -1.63 3.87 20.17
N GLU A 17 -1.76 4.34 21.41
CA GLU A 17 -0.62 4.74 22.24
C GLU A 17 -0.12 3.58 23.12
N VAL A 18 1.19 3.33 23.11
CA VAL A 18 1.91 2.68 24.21
C VAL A 18 3.09 3.57 24.57
N SER A 19 3.16 3.99 25.84
CA SER A 19 4.25 4.83 26.35
C SER A 19 5.57 4.06 26.35
N ASP A 20 6.55 4.50 25.59
CA ASP A 20 7.64 5.34 26.10
C ASP A 20 8.58 5.72 24.94
N SER A 21 9.19 6.87 25.10
CA SER A 21 10.02 7.62 24.15
C SER A 21 11.00 6.81 23.30
N GLU A 22 10.99 7.03 21.98
CA GLU A 22 12.16 7.44 21.20
C GLU A 22 11.78 7.92 19.79
N MET A 23 12.46 8.98 19.34
CA MET A 23 12.18 9.77 18.14
C MET A 23 12.72 9.07 16.88
N TRP A 24 11.88 8.81 15.88
CA TRP A 24 12.31 8.31 14.57
C TRP A 24 11.79 9.19 13.42
N VAL A 25 12.66 9.42 12.44
CA VAL A 25 12.37 10.13 11.18
C VAL A 25 11.28 9.35 10.42
N LYS A 26 10.16 10.00 10.12
CA LYS A 26 9.00 9.43 9.42
C LYS A 26 9.37 9.01 7.99
N MET A 27 9.73 7.75 7.78
CA MET A 27 9.65 7.08 6.48
C MET A 27 8.25 6.48 6.40
N GLU A 28 7.33 7.14 5.69
CA GLU A 28 6.00 6.57 5.43
C GLU A 28 6.15 5.44 4.42
N PHE A 29 6.28 4.21 4.93
CA PHE A 29 6.09 3.00 4.15
C PHE A 29 4.60 2.88 3.82
N GLU A 30 4.20 3.23 2.60
CA GLU A 30 2.84 2.96 2.12
C GLU A 30 2.79 1.50 1.61
N LEU A 31 2.45 0.58 2.50
CA LEU A 31 2.68 -0.87 2.33
C LEU A 31 1.71 -1.57 1.36
N LEU A 32 0.73 -0.87 0.78
CA LEU A 32 -0.30 -1.46 -0.10
C LEU A 32 -0.52 -0.71 -1.42
N ASN A 33 0.47 0.02 -1.90
CA ASN A 33 0.28 0.70 -3.16
C ASN A 33 0.42 -0.25 -4.36
N LYS A 34 -0.51 -0.13 -5.30
CA LYS A 34 -0.31 -0.64 -6.67
C LYS A 34 0.70 0.25 -7.35
N VAL A 35 1.87 -0.29 -7.70
CA VAL A 35 2.97 0.45 -8.31
C VAL A 35 3.10 0.12 -9.79
N PHE A 36 3.46 1.13 -10.58
CA PHE A 36 3.62 1.02 -12.03
C PHE A 36 5.07 1.35 -12.39
N VAL A 37 5.80 0.34 -12.87
CA VAL A 37 7.24 0.48 -13.14
C VAL A 37 7.59 0.07 -14.57
N HIS A 38 8.65 0.67 -15.10
CA HIS A 38 9.48 -0.05 -16.07
C HIS A 38 10.71 -0.60 -15.38
N TYR A 39 11.19 -1.72 -15.91
CA TYR A 39 12.43 -2.33 -15.49
C TYR A 39 13.14 -3.03 -16.63
N THR A 40 14.44 -3.21 -16.43
CA THR A 40 15.27 -4.20 -17.13
C THR A 40 16.15 -4.92 -16.13
N GLY A 41 16.32 -6.24 -16.30
CA GLY A 41 17.11 -7.11 -15.42
C GLY A 41 18.25 -7.79 -16.16
N TRP A 42 19.41 -7.86 -15.51
CA TRP A 42 20.64 -8.48 -16.01
C TRP A 42 21.28 -9.40 -14.97
N LEU A 43 21.96 -10.44 -15.46
CA LEU A 43 22.97 -11.16 -14.70
C LEU A 43 24.21 -10.25 -14.55
N LEU A 44 25.06 -10.51 -13.55
CA LEU A 44 26.29 -9.73 -13.35
C LEU A 44 27.29 -9.81 -14.52
N ASP A 45 27.18 -10.82 -15.38
CA ASP A 45 27.96 -10.92 -16.61
C ASP A 45 27.46 -10.00 -17.74
N GLY A 46 26.40 -9.23 -17.50
CA GLY A 46 25.79 -8.31 -18.46
C GLY A 46 24.68 -8.93 -19.31
N THR A 47 24.38 -10.23 -19.16
CA THR A 47 23.31 -10.89 -19.89
C THR A 47 21.94 -10.37 -19.45
N LYS A 48 21.24 -9.66 -20.34
CA LYS A 48 19.84 -9.25 -20.13
C LYS A 48 18.94 -10.49 -20.12
N PHE A 49 18.18 -10.70 -19.06
CA PHE A 49 17.25 -11.83 -18.97
C PHE A 49 15.78 -11.43 -19.14
N ASP A 50 15.42 -10.19 -18.76
CA ASP A 50 14.04 -9.71 -18.88
C ASP A 50 13.95 -8.18 -18.92
N SER A 51 12.93 -7.65 -19.58
CA SER A 51 12.61 -6.22 -19.61
C SER A 51 11.13 -6.01 -19.89
N SER A 52 10.50 -5.14 -19.10
CA SER A 52 9.14 -4.66 -19.39
C SER A 52 9.09 -3.75 -20.63
N ARG A 53 10.18 -3.03 -20.95
CA ARG A 53 10.22 -2.13 -22.10
C ARG A 53 10.12 -2.89 -23.43
N ASP A 54 10.64 -4.12 -23.47
CA ASP A 54 10.52 -5.01 -24.63
C ASP A 54 9.05 -5.40 -24.90
N ARG A 55 8.21 -5.38 -23.85
CA ARG A 55 6.77 -5.66 -23.93
C ARG A 55 5.92 -4.41 -24.22
N LYS A 56 6.52 -3.21 -24.18
CA LYS A 56 5.87 -1.90 -24.38
C LYS A 56 4.70 -1.61 -23.42
N ASP A 57 4.69 -2.26 -22.27
CA ASP A 57 3.71 -2.02 -21.22
C ASP A 57 4.40 -1.95 -19.86
N LYS A 58 3.84 -1.14 -18.95
CA LYS A 58 4.36 -1.03 -17.59
C LYS A 58 4.10 -2.33 -16.84
N PHE A 59 5.05 -2.71 -16.00
CA PHE A 59 4.83 -3.80 -15.07
C PHE A 59 4.16 -3.26 -13.81
N THR A 60 3.09 -3.92 -13.39
CA THR A 60 2.26 -3.49 -12.27
C THR A 60 2.22 -4.59 -11.23
N PHE A 61 2.40 -4.24 -9.96
CA PHE A 61 2.29 -5.16 -8.83
C PHE A 61 1.86 -4.42 -7.57
N ASP A 62 1.36 -5.17 -6.59
CA ASP A 62 1.06 -4.67 -5.26
C ASP A 62 2.31 -4.76 -4.38
N LEU A 63 2.83 -3.60 -3.96
CA LEU A 63 4.04 -3.51 -3.14
C LEU A 63 3.83 -4.21 -1.80
N GLY A 64 4.83 -4.97 -1.33
CA GLY A 64 4.80 -5.58 0.01
C GLY A 64 3.92 -6.82 0.16
N LYS A 65 3.21 -7.24 -0.90
CA LYS A 65 2.39 -8.48 -0.92
C LYS A 65 3.18 -9.73 -1.36
N GLY A 66 4.50 -9.62 -1.60
CA GLY A 66 5.32 -10.76 -2.04
C GLY A 66 5.00 -11.26 -3.45
N GLN A 67 4.40 -10.41 -4.29
CA GLN A 67 4.15 -10.71 -5.71
C GLN A 67 5.44 -10.65 -6.56
N VAL A 68 6.48 -10.02 -6.01
CA VAL A 68 7.80 -9.86 -6.62
C VAL A 68 8.89 -10.40 -5.69
N ILE A 69 10.14 -10.42 -6.16
CA ILE A 69 11.27 -10.79 -5.29
C ILE A 69 11.44 -9.80 -4.13
N LYS A 70 11.93 -10.28 -2.99
CA LYS A 70 12.09 -9.46 -1.77
C LYS A 70 12.88 -8.17 -2.00
N ALA A 71 13.91 -8.21 -2.85
CA ALA A 71 14.70 -7.02 -3.18
C ALA A 71 13.86 -5.91 -3.82
N TRP A 72 12.86 -6.26 -4.63
CA TRP A 72 11.96 -5.30 -5.26
C TRP A 72 11.00 -4.69 -4.24
N ASP A 73 10.39 -5.51 -3.39
CA ASP A 73 9.51 -5.01 -2.31
C ASP A 73 10.24 -3.99 -1.42
N ILE A 74 11.52 -4.23 -1.13
CA ILE A 74 12.34 -3.31 -0.32
C ILE A 74 12.72 -2.05 -1.12
N ALA A 75 13.22 -2.21 -2.35
CA ALA A 75 13.77 -1.10 -3.12
C ALA A 75 12.71 -0.13 -3.62
N VAL A 76 11.62 -0.65 -4.20
CA VAL A 76 10.56 0.19 -4.78
C VAL A 76 9.84 0.97 -3.68
N ALA A 77 9.77 0.44 -2.45
CA ALA A 77 9.27 1.18 -1.29
C ALA A 77 10.07 2.43 -0.94
N THR A 78 11.33 2.54 -1.39
CA THR A 78 12.17 3.73 -1.16
C THR A 78 12.14 4.75 -2.29
N MET A 79 11.50 4.41 -3.42
CA MET A 79 11.51 5.24 -4.62
C MET A 79 10.44 6.32 -4.59
N LYS A 80 10.69 7.41 -5.32
CA LYS A 80 9.71 8.46 -5.60
C LYS A 80 9.11 8.32 -7.00
N ASN A 81 7.93 8.89 -7.23
CA ASN A 81 7.36 8.98 -8.57
C ASN A 81 8.34 9.70 -9.53
N GLY A 82 8.59 9.08 -10.68
CA GLY A 82 9.55 9.51 -11.70
C GLY A 82 11.01 9.10 -11.42
N GLU A 83 11.30 8.44 -10.30
CA GLU A 83 12.66 8.02 -9.96
C GLU A 83 13.12 6.84 -10.82
N ILE A 84 14.38 6.89 -11.24
CA ILE A 84 15.09 5.75 -11.84
C ILE A 84 16.22 5.34 -10.90
N CYS A 85 16.24 4.08 -10.48
CA CYS A 85 17.27 3.55 -9.60
C CYS A 85 17.88 2.26 -10.17
N GLN A 86 19.10 1.95 -9.72
CA GLN A 86 19.75 0.67 -9.98
C GLN A 86 19.91 -0.10 -8.68
N ILE A 87 19.54 -1.38 -8.69
CA ILE A 87 19.63 -2.26 -7.54
C ILE A 87 20.40 -3.52 -7.88
N ILE A 88 21.26 -3.95 -6.94
CA ILE A 88 22.00 -5.21 -7.01
C ILE A 88 21.45 -6.15 -5.95
N CYS A 89 20.83 -7.23 -6.40
CA CYS A 89 20.08 -8.16 -5.58
C CYS A 89 20.91 -9.42 -5.35
N LYS A 90 21.34 -9.65 -4.11
CA LYS A 90 21.93 -10.94 -3.72
C LYS A 90 20.90 -12.07 -3.86
N PRO A 91 21.33 -13.33 -4.03
CA PRO A 91 20.43 -14.44 -4.27
C PRO A 91 19.34 -14.62 -3.20
N GLU A 92 19.65 -14.34 -1.94
CA GLU A 92 18.73 -14.50 -0.79
C GLU A 92 17.54 -13.54 -0.85
N TYR A 93 17.67 -12.44 -1.59
CA TYR A 93 16.63 -11.44 -1.85
C TYR A 93 16.04 -11.55 -3.26
N ALA A 94 16.50 -12.54 -4.04
CA ALA A 94 16.07 -12.83 -5.41
C ALA A 94 15.52 -14.26 -5.51
N TYR A 95 16.15 -15.12 -6.32
CA TYR A 95 15.67 -16.48 -6.61
C TYR A 95 16.41 -17.60 -5.86
N GLY A 96 17.34 -17.24 -4.97
CA GLY A 96 18.07 -18.17 -4.10
C GLY A 96 18.75 -19.32 -4.86
N SER A 97 18.85 -20.47 -4.20
CA SER A 97 19.47 -21.68 -4.74
C SER A 97 18.67 -22.35 -5.86
N SER A 98 17.39 -22.01 -6.03
CA SER A 98 16.55 -22.60 -7.07
C SER A 98 16.76 -21.91 -8.42
N GLY A 99 17.06 -20.61 -8.42
CA GLY A 99 17.07 -19.80 -9.63
C GLY A 99 15.68 -19.69 -10.27
N SER A 100 15.64 -19.32 -11.55
CA SER A 100 14.43 -19.33 -12.39
C SER A 100 14.79 -19.76 -13.80
N PRO A 101 14.87 -21.08 -14.06
CA PRO A 101 15.23 -21.61 -15.37
C PRO A 101 14.28 -21.16 -16.49
N PRO A 102 14.75 -21.04 -17.75
CA PRO A 102 16.14 -21.25 -18.18
C PRO A 102 17.03 -20.01 -18.02
N LYS A 103 16.46 -18.88 -17.60
CA LYS A 103 17.10 -17.56 -17.72
C LYS A 103 17.99 -17.19 -16.53
N ILE A 104 17.61 -17.62 -15.32
CA ILE A 104 18.28 -17.25 -14.08
C ILE A 104 18.84 -18.52 -13.44
N PRO A 105 20.17 -18.67 -13.33
CA PRO A 105 20.75 -19.85 -12.70
C PRO A 105 20.59 -19.82 -11.17
N PRO A 106 20.78 -20.97 -10.50
CA PRO A 106 20.94 -21.05 -9.04
C PRO A 106 21.96 -20.04 -8.49
N ASN A 107 21.64 -19.44 -7.35
CA ASN A 107 22.51 -18.52 -6.60
C ASN A 107 22.98 -17.30 -7.42
N ALA A 108 22.21 -16.87 -8.42
CA ALA A 108 22.53 -15.71 -9.23
C ALA A 108 22.36 -14.41 -8.44
N THR A 109 23.37 -13.53 -8.51
CA THR A 109 23.21 -12.10 -8.18
C THR A 109 22.66 -11.38 -9.40
N LEU A 110 21.65 -10.55 -9.21
CA LEU A 110 20.95 -9.86 -10.29
C LEU A 110 21.17 -8.36 -10.18
N ALA A 111 21.25 -7.68 -11.31
CA ALA A 111 21.17 -6.23 -11.39
C ALA A 111 19.85 -5.84 -12.05
N PHE A 112 19.17 -4.84 -11.51
CA PHE A 112 17.99 -4.24 -12.13
C PHE A 112 18.15 -2.73 -12.23
N GLU A 113 17.62 -2.18 -13.30
CA GLU A 113 17.25 -0.77 -13.39
C GLU A 113 15.73 -0.69 -13.32
N VAL A 114 15.21 0.13 -12.42
CA VAL A 114 13.77 0.30 -12.19
C VAL A 114 13.43 1.78 -12.30
N GLU A 115 12.39 2.09 -13.08
CA GLU A 115 11.78 3.41 -13.22
C GLU A 115 10.38 3.34 -12.62
N LEU A 116 10.12 4.08 -11.53
CA LEU A 116 8.81 4.18 -10.91
C LEU A 116 8.02 5.31 -11.56
N PHE A 117 6.91 5.00 -12.21
CA PHE A 117 6.05 6.01 -12.83
C PHE A 117 5.02 6.57 -11.87
N GLU A 118 4.34 5.66 -11.18
CA GLU A 118 3.17 5.98 -10.39
C GLU A 118 2.99 4.91 -9.32
N PHE A 119 2.45 5.31 -8.18
CA PHE A 119 1.85 4.42 -7.21
C PHE A 119 0.47 4.93 -6.84
N LYS A 120 -0.48 4.02 -6.72
CA LYS A 120 -1.87 4.30 -6.34
C LYS A 120 -2.19 3.55 -5.06
N GLY A 121 -3.02 4.16 -4.21
CA GLY A 121 -3.62 3.43 -3.09
C GLY A 121 -4.55 2.32 -3.61
N GLU A 122 -4.94 1.43 -2.72
CA GLU A 122 -5.88 0.35 -3.02
C GLU A 122 -7.30 0.91 -3.10
N ASP A 123 -7.97 0.70 -4.23
CA ASP A 123 -9.37 1.07 -4.38
C ASP A 123 -10.25 -0.01 -3.72
N LEU A 124 -11.06 0.42 -2.75
CA LEU A 124 -11.99 -0.41 -1.98
C LEU A 124 -13.45 -0.19 -2.42
N SER A 125 -13.69 0.58 -3.47
CA SER A 125 -15.02 0.70 -4.08
C SER A 125 -15.41 -0.61 -4.79
N GLU A 126 -16.71 -0.90 -4.87
CA GLU A 126 -17.21 -2.10 -5.54
C GLU A 126 -17.00 -2.04 -7.06
N ASP A 127 -17.08 -0.84 -7.64
CA ASP A 127 -17.01 -0.59 -9.08
C ASP A 127 -15.61 -0.15 -9.56
N GLU A 128 -14.60 -0.15 -8.68
CA GLU A 128 -13.24 0.39 -8.94
C GLU A 128 -13.27 1.84 -9.48
N ASP A 129 -14.14 2.67 -8.90
CA ASP A 129 -14.44 4.03 -9.33
C ASP A 129 -13.63 5.12 -8.62
N GLY A 130 -12.77 4.74 -7.66
CA GLY A 130 -11.99 5.65 -6.85
C GLY A 130 -12.72 6.27 -5.66
N GLY A 131 -13.97 5.85 -5.38
CA GLY A 131 -14.77 6.41 -4.29
C GLY A 131 -14.16 6.21 -2.90
N ILE A 132 -13.35 5.15 -2.72
CA ILE A 132 -12.64 4.86 -1.46
C ILE A 132 -11.26 4.29 -1.78
N ILE A 133 -10.22 5.12 -1.68
CA ILE A 133 -8.83 4.72 -1.82
C ILE A 133 -8.19 4.58 -0.43
N ARG A 134 -7.66 3.40 -0.13
CA ARG A 134 -6.90 3.10 1.07
C ARG A 134 -5.40 3.11 0.82
N ARG A 135 -4.65 3.70 1.74
CA ARG A 135 -3.18 3.61 1.84
C ARG A 135 -2.78 3.15 3.23
N ILE A 136 -2.23 1.95 3.33
CA ILE A 136 -1.75 1.41 4.62
C ILE A 136 -0.44 2.07 5.02
N ARG A 137 -0.41 2.59 6.24
CA ARG A 137 0.78 3.10 6.94
C ARG A 137 1.43 2.05 7.83
N VAL A 138 0.61 1.27 8.54
CA VAL A 138 1.06 0.17 9.41
C VAL A 138 0.27 -1.06 9.04
N LYS A 139 0.97 -2.14 8.67
CA LYS A 139 0.34 -3.42 8.35
C LYS A 139 -0.26 -4.03 9.62
N GLY A 140 -1.48 -4.56 9.50
CA GLY A 140 -2.10 -5.30 10.59
C GLY A 140 -1.50 -6.68 10.83
N GLU A 141 -2.00 -7.33 11.87
CA GLU A 141 -1.61 -8.66 12.30
C GLU A 141 -2.69 -9.69 11.99
N GLY A 142 -2.27 -10.86 11.53
CA GLY A 142 -3.17 -11.96 11.17
C GLY A 142 -3.80 -11.77 9.79
N TYR A 143 -4.84 -12.57 9.52
CA TYR A 143 -5.56 -12.57 8.24
C TYR A 143 -7.07 -12.38 8.41
N SER A 144 -7.55 -12.30 9.64
CA SER A 144 -8.97 -12.13 9.95
C SER A 144 -9.38 -10.69 9.74
N LYS A 145 -10.48 -10.50 9.02
CA LYS A 145 -11.11 -9.21 8.79
C LYS A 145 -12.49 -9.18 9.43
N PRO A 146 -12.96 -8.02 9.92
CA PRO A 146 -14.33 -7.88 10.42
C PRO A 146 -15.35 -8.20 9.32
N ASN A 147 -16.45 -8.85 9.69
CA ASN A 147 -17.61 -9.08 8.85
C ASN A 147 -18.85 -8.38 9.43
N ASP A 148 -19.97 -8.39 8.70
CA ASP A 148 -21.24 -7.87 9.20
C ASP A 148 -21.61 -8.49 10.56
N GLY A 149 -21.97 -7.64 11.53
CA GLY A 149 -22.23 -8.01 12.92
C GLY A 149 -20.99 -8.11 13.81
N ALA A 150 -19.78 -7.94 13.28
CA ALA A 150 -18.58 -7.88 14.10
C ALA A 150 -18.53 -6.58 14.91
N VAL A 151 -18.17 -6.68 16.19
CA VAL A 151 -17.90 -5.49 17.00
C VAL A 151 -16.46 -5.04 16.76
N VAL A 152 -16.28 -3.79 16.33
CA VAL A 152 -14.99 -3.16 16.08
C VAL A 152 -14.71 -2.06 17.08
N GLU A 153 -13.44 -1.85 17.38
CA GLU A 153 -12.92 -0.74 18.18
C GLU A 153 -11.93 0.03 17.31
N ILE A 154 -12.20 1.30 17.06
CA ILE A 154 -11.42 2.14 16.14
C ILE A 154 -11.09 3.49 16.77
N HIS A 155 -9.92 4.02 16.43
CA HIS A 155 -9.62 5.45 16.53
C HIS A 155 -9.89 6.09 15.17
N LEU A 156 -10.74 7.10 15.12
CA LEU A 156 -11.10 7.82 13.90
C LEU A 156 -10.73 9.28 14.04
N GLU A 157 -9.85 9.76 13.18
CA GLU A 157 -9.72 11.18 12.89
C GLU A 157 -10.37 11.47 11.53
N GLY A 158 -11.11 12.57 11.41
CA GLY A 158 -11.74 13.03 10.17
C GLY A 158 -11.25 14.43 9.81
N TYR A 159 -10.81 14.59 8.57
CA TYR A 159 -10.27 15.85 8.04
C TYR A 159 -11.04 16.29 6.80
N CYS A 160 -11.21 17.60 6.64
CA CYS A 160 -11.67 18.22 5.41
C CYS A 160 -10.63 19.27 5.02
N GLU A 161 -10.04 19.11 3.84
CA GLU A 161 -8.80 19.78 3.46
C GLU A 161 -7.71 19.48 4.51
N ASP A 162 -7.20 20.50 5.21
CA ASP A 162 -6.20 20.36 6.28
C ASP A 162 -6.82 20.59 7.67
N ARG A 163 -8.15 20.71 7.77
CA ARG A 163 -8.85 20.97 9.03
C ARG A 163 -9.48 19.70 9.58
N MET A 164 -9.01 19.28 10.75
CA MET A 164 -9.65 18.22 11.53
C MET A 164 -11.05 18.66 11.98
N PHE A 165 -12.06 17.83 11.72
CA PHE A 165 -13.45 18.06 12.12
C PHE A 165 -13.99 16.95 13.05
N ASP A 166 -13.35 15.79 13.08
CA ASP A 166 -13.73 14.66 13.94
C ASP A 166 -12.48 14.00 14.54
N GLN A 167 -12.57 13.57 15.79
CA GLN A 167 -11.55 12.77 16.46
C GLN A 167 -12.21 12.01 17.61
N ARG A 168 -12.35 10.69 17.46
CA ARG A 168 -13.08 9.84 18.41
C ARG A 168 -12.51 8.43 18.47
N ASP A 169 -12.54 7.85 19.66
CA ASP A 169 -12.48 6.41 19.84
C ASP A 169 -13.91 5.86 19.86
N LEU A 170 -14.17 4.84 19.05
CA LEU A 170 -15.50 4.28 18.85
C LEU A 170 -15.48 2.77 19.00
N ARG A 171 -16.55 2.24 19.59
CA ARG A 171 -16.85 0.82 19.64
C ARG A 171 -18.27 0.61 19.13
N PHE A 172 -18.42 -0.11 18.02
CA PHE A 172 -19.72 -0.32 17.38
C PHE A 172 -19.74 -1.62 16.58
N GLU A 173 -20.94 -2.06 16.18
CA GLU A 173 -21.15 -3.24 15.35
C GLU A 173 -21.12 -2.88 13.86
N ILE A 174 -20.38 -3.64 13.05
CA ILE A 174 -20.38 -3.47 11.58
C ILE A 174 -21.79 -3.72 11.05
N GLY A 175 -22.32 -2.74 10.32
CA GLY A 175 -23.70 -2.66 9.85
C GLY A 175 -24.52 -1.61 10.61
N GLU A 176 -24.02 -1.10 11.74
CA GLU A 176 -24.68 -0.07 12.56
C GLU A 176 -23.93 1.28 12.56
N GLY A 177 -22.91 1.45 11.70
CA GLY A 177 -22.05 2.62 11.67
C GLY A 177 -22.78 3.96 11.49
N GLU A 178 -23.88 4.00 10.74
CA GLU A 178 -24.69 5.21 10.55
C GLU A 178 -25.16 5.82 11.88
N SER A 179 -25.54 4.98 12.85
CA SER A 179 -25.98 5.41 14.19
C SER A 179 -24.86 6.10 14.99
N HIS A 180 -23.61 5.86 14.60
CA HIS A 180 -22.40 6.43 15.18
C HIS A 180 -21.82 7.58 14.32
N ASN A 181 -22.53 8.01 13.27
CA ASN A 181 -22.08 8.96 12.26
C ASN A 181 -20.82 8.48 11.50
N ILE A 182 -20.75 7.17 11.20
CA ILE A 182 -19.71 6.59 10.35
C ILE A 182 -20.20 6.60 8.90
N PRO A 183 -19.43 7.16 7.95
CA PRO A 183 -19.75 7.07 6.53
C PRO A 183 -19.78 5.61 6.04
N PRO A 184 -20.71 5.22 5.16
CA PRO A 184 -20.79 3.84 4.65
C PRO A 184 -19.49 3.35 4.01
N GLY A 185 -18.75 4.23 3.34
CA GLY A 185 -17.47 3.87 2.74
C GLY A 185 -16.39 3.52 3.76
N LEU A 186 -16.37 4.21 4.90
CA LEU A 186 -15.47 3.88 6.01
C LEU A 186 -15.83 2.52 6.60
N GLU A 187 -17.11 2.25 6.81
CA GLU A 187 -17.56 0.96 7.33
C GLU A 187 -17.21 -0.21 6.39
N LYS A 188 -17.41 -0.05 5.08
CA LYS A 188 -16.95 -1.03 4.08
C LYS A 188 -15.44 -1.25 4.12
N ALA A 189 -14.68 -0.17 4.27
CA ALA A 189 -13.23 -0.26 4.33
C ALA A 189 -12.73 -0.99 5.59
N LEU A 190 -13.39 -0.81 6.74
CA LEU A 190 -13.07 -1.56 7.97
C LEU A 190 -13.18 -3.08 7.77
N GLN A 191 -14.11 -3.56 6.94
CA GLN A 191 -14.23 -4.98 6.59
C GLN A 191 -13.06 -5.51 5.74
N GLN A 192 -12.18 -4.63 5.25
CA GLN A 192 -10.96 -4.99 4.53
C GLN A 192 -9.69 -4.83 5.36
N MET A 193 -9.80 -4.34 6.59
CA MET A 193 -8.66 -4.07 7.48
C MET A 193 -8.33 -5.27 8.38
N GLU A 194 -7.04 -5.40 8.68
CA GLU A 194 -6.51 -6.36 9.65
C GLU A 194 -6.40 -5.73 11.04
N LYS A 195 -6.30 -6.56 12.08
CA LYS A 195 -6.16 -6.07 13.46
C LYS A 195 -4.87 -5.25 13.60
N GLY A 196 -4.96 -4.03 14.12
CA GLY A 196 -3.81 -3.14 14.31
C GLY A 196 -3.30 -2.49 13.02
N GLU A 197 -4.04 -2.62 11.92
CA GLU A 197 -3.75 -1.88 10.69
C GLU A 197 -4.00 -0.37 10.90
N GLU A 198 -3.05 0.46 10.46
CA GLU A 198 -3.24 1.89 10.33
C GLU A 198 -3.24 2.25 8.86
N CYS A 199 -4.26 2.96 8.41
CA CYS A 199 -4.37 3.39 7.03
C CYS A 199 -4.99 4.77 6.93
N VAL A 200 -4.69 5.43 5.82
CA VAL A 200 -5.42 6.61 5.36
C VAL A 200 -6.42 6.17 4.31
N MET A 201 -7.64 6.69 4.39
CA MET A 201 -8.65 6.55 3.35
C MET A 201 -8.96 7.92 2.76
N PHE A 202 -9.12 8.03 1.45
CA PHE A 202 -9.52 9.25 0.72
C PHE A 202 -10.34 8.88 -0.52
N ASN A 203 -11.06 9.82 -1.10
CA ASN A 203 -11.72 9.71 -2.40
C ASN A 203 -10.88 10.38 -3.50
N LEU A 204 -11.03 9.93 -4.75
CA LEU A 204 -10.45 10.56 -5.94
C LEU A 204 -11.49 11.23 -6.82
#